data_AF-A0A932KA71-F1
#
_entry.id   AF-A0A932KA71-F1
#
_cell.length_a   1.000
_cell.length_b   1.000
_cell.length_c   1.000
_cell.angle_alpha   90.00
_cell.angle_beta   90.00
_cell.angle_gamma   90.00
#
_symmetry.space_group_name_H-M   'P 1'
#
loop_
_entity.id
_entity.type
_entity.pdbx_description
1 polymer ?
#
loop_
_entity_poly.entity_id
_entity_poly.type
_entity_poly.pdbx_seq_one_letter_code
_entity_poly.pdbx_strand_id
1 'polypeptide(L)'
;VVYIQCLHSPQAMSGSLHTFCTTTYGLTQLTPPWVFHPNEILDGAITGPYRTAFAMSWTVAHNPLLLDLYRRHGVAWNFLGVIALRTEWTTQHEKQLMANQTAKLAQMLGAQGALVTWDAGGNEFIEVVRTIQACERLGIKTVFLTSEDDATGGAPTMLEPLPEADAIVSTSFFKTRTLEMAELPAVERVIGHQTKPIGPLRDQLVPTAGPLPPPPRYDDHYGFNRLSCAEY
;
A
#
# COMPACT_ATOMS: atom_id res chain seq x y z
N VAL A 1 -10.13 -16.09 -3.65
CA VAL A 1 -9.07 -15.07 -3.61
C VAL A 1 -9.28 -14.21 -2.37
N VAL A 2 -8.22 -13.97 -1.60
CA VAL A 2 -8.22 -12.96 -0.51
C VAL A 2 -7.41 -11.74 -0.94
N TYR A 3 -7.68 -10.60 -0.32
CA TYR A 3 -6.85 -9.41 -0.45
C TYR A 3 -6.06 -9.20 0.85
N ILE A 4 -4.74 -9.30 0.80
CA ILE A 4 -3.86 -9.06 1.94
C ILE A 4 -3.32 -7.64 1.84
N GLN A 5 -3.69 -6.81 2.81
CA GLN A 5 -3.23 -5.43 2.90
C GLN A 5 -2.24 -5.29 4.07
N CYS A 6 -0.97 -5.04 3.76
CA CYS A 6 0.06 -4.79 4.75
C CYS A 6 0.06 -3.30 5.13
N LEU A 7 -0.13 -3.01 6.41
CA LEU A 7 -0.40 -1.68 6.95
C LEU A 7 0.59 -1.32 8.06
N HIS A 8 1.25 -0.18 7.94
CA HIS A 8 2.22 0.27 8.91
C HIS A 8 1.59 0.56 10.26
N SER A 9 2.32 0.13 11.29
CA SER A 9 2.06 0.47 12.67
C SER A 9 3.12 1.41 13.23
N PRO A 10 2.75 2.61 13.71
CA PRO A 10 3.71 3.52 14.33
C PRO A 10 4.14 3.06 15.72
N GLN A 11 3.57 1.98 16.27
CA GLN A 11 3.76 1.61 17.67
C GLN A 11 5.23 1.36 18.02
N ALA A 12 5.96 0.61 17.19
CA ALA A 12 7.36 0.29 17.47
C ALA A 12 8.26 1.54 17.52
N MET A 13 7.95 2.55 16.68
CA MET A 13 8.74 3.78 16.61
C MET A 13 8.33 4.82 17.65
N SER A 14 7.02 5.00 17.86
CA SER A 14 6.48 6.11 18.65
C SER A 14 6.18 5.75 20.10
N GLY A 15 6.06 4.46 20.42
CA GLY A 15 5.58 3.99 21.73
C GLY A 15 4.17 4.46 22.09
N SER A 16 3.46 5.12 21.17
CA SER A 16 2.16 5.73 21.40
C SER A 16 1.05 4.97 20.67
N LEU A 17 -0.02 4.68 21.42
CA LEU A 17 -1.20 3.96 20.95
C LEU A 17 -2.20 4.87 20.19
N HIS A 18 -1.87 6.16 20.07
CA HIS A 18 -2.71 7.19 19.45
C HIS A 18 -1.93 8.02 18.41
N THR A 19 -0.77 7.53 17.97
CA THR A 19 0.04 8.25 16.99
C THR A 19 -0.70 8.35 15.67
N PHE A 20 -0.72 9.55 15.10
CA PHE A 20 -1.31 9.82 13.80
C PHE A 20 -0.70 8.94 12.70
N CYS A 21 -1.48 7.98 12.20
CA CYS A 21 -1.07 6.98 11.22
C CYS A 21 -2.29 6.23 10.63
N THR A 22 -2.07 5.31 9.69
CA THR A 22 -3.08 4.30 9.31
C THR A 22 -3.56 3.51 10.54
N THR A 23 -4.85 3.59 10.79
CA THR A 23 -5.56 2.98 11.91
C THR A 23 -6.51 1.91 11.41
N THR A 24 -6.69 0.86 12.20
CA THR A 24 -7.73 -0.15 12.03
C THR A 24 -8.74 0.04 13.15
N TYR A 25 -9.97 0.47 12.85
CA TYR A 25 -10.99 0.88 13.82
C TYR A 25 -10.44 1.88 14.87
N GLY A 26 -9.64 2.85 14.44
CA GLY A 26 -8.98 3.81 15.31
C GLY A 26 -7.76 3.29 16.08
N LEU A 27 -7.39 2.00 15.93
CA LEU A 27 -6.22 1.40 16.55
C LEU A 27 -4.98 1.55 15.68
N THR A 28 -3.90 2.08 16.25
CA THR A 28 -2.59 2.21 15.61
C THR A 28 -1.59 1.15 16.10
N GLN A 29 -2.06 0.14 16.83
CA GLN A 29 -1.20 -0.83 17.50
C GLN A 29 -0.75 -1.94 16.54
N LEU A 30 0.37 -2.57 16.85
CA LEU A 30 0.74 -3.88 16.35
C LEU A 30 -0.24 -4.90 16.94
N THR A 31 -1.04 -5.50 16.07
CA THR A 31 -1.99 -6.54 16.42
C THR A 31 -1.78 -7.73 15.49
N PRO A 32 -2.23 -8.94 15.89
CA PRO A 32 -2.38 -10.04 14.95
C PRO A 32 -3.21 -9.62 13.72
N PRO A 33 -3.08 -10.31 12.58
CA PRO A 33 -3.84 -9.97 11.37
C PRO A 33 -5.35 -10.10 11.58
N TRP A 34 -6.11 -9.16 11.01
CA TRP A 34 -7.57 -9.11 11.09
C TRP A 34 -8.17 -9.57 9.76
N VAL A 35 -9.28 -10.31 9.84
CA VAL A 35 -10.11 -10.59 8.66
C VAL A 35 -11.26 -9.61 8.65
N PHE A 36 -11.46 -8.93 7.53
CA PHE A 36 -12.57 -8.02 7.28
C PHE A 36 -13.48 -8.59 6.21
N HIS A 37 -14.78 -8.42 6.43
CA HIS A 37 -15.72 -8.33 5.35
C HIS A 37 -15.34 -7.11 4.49
N PRO A 38 -15.29 -7.21 3.15
CA PRO A 38 -14.73 -6.12 2.37
C PRO A 38 -15.55 -4.82 2.40
N ASN A 39 -16.84 -4.86 2.79
CA ASN A 39 -17.62 -3.65 3.09
C ASN A 39 -17.07 -2.87 4.28
N GLU A 40 -16.45 -3.51 5.27
CA GLU A 40 -15.83 -2.81 6.40
C GLU A 40 -14.73 -1.85 5.89
N ILE A 41 -14.03 -2.19 4.80
CA ILE A 41 -13.04 -1.31 4.19
C ILE A 41 -13.69 -0.09 3.53
N LEU A 42 -14.81 -0.31 2.83
CA LEU A 42 -15.60 0.76 2.20
C LEU A 42 -16.24 1.70 3.25
N ASP A 43 -16.60 1.15 4.41
CA ASP A 43 -17.18 1.87 5.55
C ASP A 43 -16.11 2.58 6.41
N GLY A 44 -14.82 2.46 6.07
CA GLY A 44 -13.74 3.15 6.76
C GLY A 44 -13.24 2.44 8.01
N ALA A 45 -13.25 1.11 8.04
CA ALA A 45 -12.56 0.33 9.09
C ALA A 45 -11.06 0.59 9.08
N ILE A 46 -10.48 0.92 7.92
CA ILE A 46 -9.08 1.35 7.81
C ILE A 46 -9.04 2.80 7.33
N THR A 47 -8.49 3.67 8.17
CA THR A 47 -8.40 5.12 7.94
C THR A 47 -7.01 5.62 8.22
N GLY A 48 -6.57 6.68 7.54
CA GLY A 48 -5.25 7.27 7.71
C GLY A 48 -5.31 8.80 7.74
N PRO A 49 -4.14 9.47 7.73
CA PRO A 49 -3.06 9.16 6.81
C PRO A 49 -1.83 8.51 7.46
N TYR A 50 -1.06 7.79 6.65
CA TYR A 50 0.35 7.52 6.92
C TYR A 50 1.26 8.60 6.29
N ARG A 51 2.56 8.59 6.61
CA ARG A 51 3.58 9.52 6.07
C ARG A 51 3.66 9.53 4.53
N THR A 52 3.07 8.53 3.86
CA THR A 52 2.96 8.44 2.41
C THR A 52 1.55 8.81 1.92
N ALA A 53 1.47 9.47 0.76
CA ALA A 53 0.22 10.01 0.22
C ALA A 53 -0.81 8.94 -0.21
N PHE A 54 -0.44 7.66 -0.21
CA PHE A 54 -1.28 6.55 -0.65
C PHE A 54 -1.94 5.75 0.48
N ALA A 55 -1.53 5.92 1.74
CA ALA A 55 -2.23 5.34 2.89
C ALA A 55 -3.18 6.36 3.54
N MET A 56 -4.06 6.96 2.73
CA MET A 56 -5.11 7.87 3.21
C MET A 56 -6.48 7.20 3.17
N SER A 57 -7.41 7.65 4.01
CA SER A 57 -8.76 7.09 4.09
C SER A 57 -9.48 7.09 2.73
N TRP A 58 -9.29 8.15 1.94
CA TRP A 58 -9.87 8.23 0.60
C TRP A 58 -9.34 7.12 -0.31
N THR A 59 -8.03 6.89 -0.30
CA THR A 59 -7.35 5.89 -1.14
C THR A 59 -7.78 4.47 -0.77
N VAL A 60 -7.95 4.19 0.52
CA VAL A 60 -8.40 2.88 1.02
C VAL A 60 -9.86 2.63 0.65
N ALA A 61 -10.75 3.60 0.88
CA ALA A 61 -12.17 3.47 0.57
C ALA A 61 -12.48 3.43 -0.95
N HIS A 62 -11.61 4.02 -1.78
CA HIS A 62 -11.75 4.05 -3.23
C HIS A 62 -10.74 3.16 -3.95
N ASN A 63 -10.14 2.20 -3.25
CA ASN A 63 -9.09 1.36 -3.80
C ASN A 63 -9.60 0.58 -5.05
N PRO A 64 -9.03 0.82 -6.25
CA PRO A 64 -9.53 0.20 -7.48
C PRO A 64 -9.38 -1.33 -7.46
N LEU A 65 -8.40 -1.86 -6.75
CA LEU A 65 -8.20 -3.31 -6.59
C LEU A 65 -9.34 -3.94 -5.80
N LEU A 66 -9.73 -3.32 -4.68
CA LEU A 66 -10.85 -3.78 -3.87
C LEU A 66 -12.15 -3.79 -4.68
N LEU A 67 -12.38 -2.71 -5.44
CA LEU A 67 -13.55 -2.58 -6.31
C LEU A 67 -13.54 -3.61 -7.45
N ASP A 68 -12.38 -3.89 -8.05
CA ASP A 68 -12.27 -4.90 -9.11
C ASP A 68 -12.43 -6.34 -8.58
N LEU A 69 -11.90 -6.63 -7.39
CA LEU A 69 -12.15 -7.89 -6.69
C LEU A 69 -13.64 -8.12 -6.42
N TYR A 70 -14.37 -7.06 -6.05
CA TYR A 70 -15.83 -7.10 -5.94
C TYR A 70 -16.51 -7.39 -7.27
N ARG A 71 -16.14 -6.69 -8.35
CA ARG A 71 -16.74 -6.90 -9.68
C ARG A 71 -16.56 -8.31 -10.21
N ARG A 72 -15.45 -8.97 -9.85
CA ARG A 72 -15.12 -10.34 -10.29
C ARG A 72 -15.66 -11.43 -9.36
N HIS A 73 -16.08 -11.07 -8.15
CA HIS A 73 -16.64 -11.99 -7.17
C HIS A 73 -17.84 -12.74 -7.76
N GLY A 74 -17.81 -14.08 -7.70
CA GLY A 74 -18.88 -14.95 -8.21
C GLY A 74 -18.96 -15.06 -9.73
N VAL A 75 -18.09 -14.36 -10.47
CA VAL A 75 -18.01 -14.39 -11.94
C VAL A 75 -16.76 -15.15 -12.39
N ALA A 76 -15.58 -14.65 -12.01
CA ALA A 76 -14.30 -15.27 -12.36
C ALA A 76 -13.71 -16.06 -11.18
N TRP A 77 -13.93 -15.58 -9.96
CA TRP A 77 -13.49 -16.21 -8.72
C TRP A 77 -14.30 -15.68 -7.53
N ASN A 78 -14.22 -16.36 -6.39
CA ASN A 78 -14.83 -15.85 -5.16
C ASN A 78 -13.84 -14.97 -4.41
N PHE A 79 -14.21 -13.71 -4.17
CA PHE A 79 -13.53 -12.84 -3.22
C PHE A 79 -13.94 -13.19 -1.79
N LEU A 80 -12.98 -13.63 -0.98
CA LEU A 80 -13.20 -14.29 0.32
C LEU A 80 -13.05 -13.34 1.52
N GLY A 81 -12.58 -12.11 1.30
CA GLY A 81 -12.35 -11.14 2.36
C GLY A 81 -11.02 -10.41 2.23
N VAL A 82 -10.83 -9.43 3.12
CA VAL A 82 -9.58 -8.68 3.25
C VAL A 82 -8.87 -9.11 4.53
N ILE A 83 -7.57 -9.39 4.46
CA ILE A 83 -6.73 -9.68 5.62
C ILE A 83 -5.79 -8.48 5.81
N ALA A 84 -5.95 -7.74 6.90
CA ALA A 84 -5.04 -6.64 7.21
C ALA A 84 -3.91 -7.14 8.12
N LEU A 85 -2.68 -7.02 7.65
CA LEU A 85 -1.47 -7.33 8.40
C LEU A 85 -0.81 -6.04 8.89
N ARG A 86 -0.65 -5.87 10.20
CA ARG A 86 0.16 -4.78 10.74
C ARG A 86 1.65 -5.06 10.51
N THR A 87 2.39 -4.11 9.97
CA THR A 87 3.86 -4.17 9.75
C THR A 87 4.59 -3.26 10.74
N GLU A 88 5.93 -3.33 10.72
CA GLU A 88 6.85 -2.70 11.68
C GLU A 88 6.94 -3.45 13.01
N TRP A 89 6.98 -4.79 12.92
CA TRP A 89 7.34 -5.62 14.07
C TRP A 89 8.84 -5.53 14.35
N THR A 90 9.22 -5.57 15.62
CA THR A 90 10.60 -5.32 16.05
C THR A 90 11.55 -6.49 15.78
N THR A 91 11.10 -7.73 15.99
CA THR A 91 11.94 -8.91 15.86
C THR A 91 11.64 -9.70 14.60
N GLN A 92 12.67 -10.35 14.06
CA GLN A 92 12.49 -11.27 12.93
C GLN A 92 11.54 -12.43 13.28
N HIS A 93 11.49 -12.85 14.54
CA HIS A 93 10.55 -13.87 14.98
C HIS A 93 9.10 -13.40 14.86
N GLU A 94 8.79 -12.19 15.34
CA GLU A 94 7.44 -11.60 15.25
C GLU A 94 7.00 -11.43 13.80
N LYS A 95 7.89 -10.92 12.93
CA LYS A 95 7.62 -10.79 11.49
C LYS A 95 7.23 -12.12 10.86
N GLN A 96 7.99 -13.18 11.16
CA GLN A 96 7.70 -14.52 10.65
C GLN A 96 6.39 -15.08 11.23
N LEU A 97 6.16 -14.87 12.52
CA LEU A 97 4.94 -15.33 13.20
C LEU A 97 3.70 -14.68 12.56
N MET A 98 3.72 -13.36 12.35
CA MET A 98 2.59 -12.64 11.76
C MET A 98 2.37 -13.02 10.30
N ALA A 99 3.42 -13.18 9.50
CA ALA A 99 3.31 -13.70 8.13
C ALA A 99 2.64 -15.09 8.10
N ASN A 100 3.06 -15.99 9.00
CA ASN A 100 2.46 -17.33 9.11
C ASN A 100 0.99 -17.27 9.59
N GLN A 101 0.64 -16.36 10.52
CA GLN A 101 -0.76 -16.17 10.92
C GLN A 101 -1.62 -15.65 9.76
N THR A 102 -1.10 -14.70 8.99
CA THR A 102 -1.79 -14.17 7.79
C THR A 102 -2.06 -15.27 6.78
N ALA A 103 -1.04 -16.07 6.44
CA ALA A 103 -1.19 -17.20 5.51
C ALA A 103 -2.13 -18.29 6.05
N LYS A 104 -2.08 -18.58 7.35
CA LYS A 104 -3.01 -19.49 8.01
C LYS A 104 -4.46 -19.00 7.90
N LEU A 105 -4.73 -17.71 8.13
CA LEU A 105 -6.07 -17.14 7.97
C LEU A 105 -6.54 -17.25 6.52
N ALA A 106 -5.69 -16.95 5.54
CA ALA A 106 -6.00 -17.12 4.13
C ALA A 106 -6.36 -18.57 3.80
N GLN A 107 -5.61 -19.55 4.31
CA GLN A 107 -5.90 -20.97 4.15
C GLN A 107 -7.23 -21.38 4.81
N MET A 108 -7.51 -20.89 6.02
CA MET A 108 -8.76 -21.16 6.74
C MET A 108 -9.99 -20.61 6.01
N LEU A 109 -9.84 -19.50 5.28
CA LEU A 109 -10.88 -18.95 4.40
C LEU A 109 -11.04 -19.75 3.09
N GLY A 110 -10.18 -20.72 2.82
CA GLY A 110 -10.18 -21.50 1.57
C GLY A 110 -9.56 -20.75 0.40
N ALA A 111 -8.64 -19.81 0.64
CA ALA A 111 -8.01 -19.04 -0.43
C ALA A 111 -7.10 -19.92 -1.29
N GLN A 112 -7.33 -19.88 -2.61
CA GLN A 112 -6.43 -20.46 -3.63
C GLN A 112 -5.50 -19.40 -4.22
N GLY A 113 -5.79 -18.12 -3.98
CA GLY A 113 -4.93 -17.02 -4.37
C GLY A 113 -5.09 -15.80 -3.47
N ALA A 114 -4.05 -14.96 -3.44
CA ALA A 114 -3.96 -13.77 -2.62
C ALA A 114 -3.36 -12.60 -3.42
N LEU A 115 -4.06 -11.48 -3.45
CA LEU A 115 -3.48 -10.19 -3.87
C LEU A 115 -2.78 -9.59 -2.66
N VAL A 116 -1.52 -9.16 -2.79
CA VAL A 116 -0.74 -8.57 -1.68
C VAL A 116 -0.33 -7.14 -2.04
N THR A 117 -0.64 -6.19 -1.15
CA THR A 117 -0.22 -4.77 -1.25
C THR A 117 0.37 -4.29 0.07
N TRP A 118 1.05 -3.14 0.08
CA TRP A 118 1.79 -2.64 1.23
C TRP A 118 1.77 -1.12 1.32
N ASP A 119 1.58 -0.50 2.48
CA ASP A 119 1.57 0.97 2.59
C ASP A 119 2.91 1.61 2.99
N ALA A 120 3.89 0.78 3.33
CA ALA A 120 5.19 1.20 3.85
C ALA A 120 6.35 0.27 3.48
N GLY A 121 7.51 0.87 3.15
CA GLY A 121 8.70 0.17 2.68
C GLY A 121 9.91 0.36 3.59
N GLY A 122 11.01 -0.32 3.31
CA GLY A 122 12.13 -0.43 4.25
C GLY A 122 11.94 -1.66 5.15
N ASN A 123 12.25 -1.58 6.44
CA ASN A 123 12.16 -2.73 7.35
C ASN A 123 10.78 -3.42 7.32
N GLU A 124 9.70 -2.65 7.21
CA GLU A 124 8.30 -3.10 7.09
C GLU A 124 8.03 -4.06 5.92
N PHE A 125 8.85 -3.96 4.88
CA PHE A 125 8.72 -4.75 3.66
C PHE A 125 9.05 -6.23 3.89
N ILE A 126 9.81 -6.55 4.94
CA ILE A 126 10.17 -7.94 5.29
C ILE A 126 8.91 -8.75 5.65
N GLU A 127 7.93 -8.15 6.31
CA GLU A 127 6.64 -8.77 6.60
C GLU A 127 5.87 -9.11 5.32
N VAL A 128 5.96 -8.25 4.30
CA VAL A 128 5.33 -8.46 2.98
C VAL A 128 5.95 -9.68 2.30
N VAL A 129 7.29 -9.69 2.18
CA VAL A 129 8.07 -10.79 1.60
C VAL A 129 7.72 -12.11 2.29
N ARG A 130 7.77 -12.14 3.63
CA ARG A 130 7.49 -13.36 4.40
C ARG A 130 6.05 -13.83 4.29
N THR A 131 5.11 -12.90 4.14
CA THR A 131 3.69 -13.23 3.94
C THR A 131 3.48 -13.88 2.60
N ILE A 132 4.12 -13.37 1.54
CA ILE A 132 4.11 -13.99 0.21
C ILE A 132 4.67 -15.40 0.27
N GLN A 133 5.87 -15.57 0.83
CA GLN A 133 6.49 -16.89 1.01
C GLN A 133 5.61 -17.85 1.82
N ALA A 134 4.97 -17.36 2.90
CA ALA A 134 4.08 -18.18 3.73
C ALA A 134 2.83 -18.62 2.96
N CYS A 135 2.24 -17.75 2.13
CA CYS A 135 1.11 -18.09 1.28
C CYS A 135 1.49 -19.13 0.22
N GLU A 136 2.60 -18.92 -0.51
CA GLU A 136 3.08 -19.85 -1.54
C GLU A 136 3.42 -21.23 -0.96
N ARG A 137 4.05 -21.29 0.22
CA ARG A 137 4.31 -22.56 0.92
C ARG A 137 3.03 -23.34 1.28
N LEU A 138 1.90 -22.65 1.47
CA LEU A 138 0.60 -23.27 1.72
C LEU A 138 -0.18 -23.56 0.42
N GLY A 139 0.42 -23.32 -0.75
CA GLY A 139 -0.21 -23.51 -2.06
C GLY A 139 -1.18 -22.40 -2.46
N ILE A 140 -1.13 -21.24 -1.80
CA ILE A 140 -1.95 -20.07 -2.12
C ILE A 140 -1.15 -19.18 -3.08
N LYS A 141 -1.63 -19.05 -4.32
CA LYS A 141 -0.94 -18.29 -5.36
C LYS A 141 -1.01 -16.78 -5.15
N THR A 142 0.13 -16.11 -5.20
CA THR A 142 0.26 -14.70 -4.82
C THR A 142 0.44 -13.82 -6.05
N VAL A 143 -0.28 -12.69 -6.07
CA VAL A 143 0.01 -11.57 -6.96
C VAL A 143 0.51 -10.44 -6.09
N PHE A 144 1.72 -9.97 -6.35
CA PHE A 144 2.33 -8.89 -5.59
C PHE A 144 2.26 -7.59 -6.37
N LEU A 145 1.47 -6.64 -5.89
CA LEU A 145 1.45 -5.29 -6.46
C LEU A 145 2.46 -4.43 -5.70
N THR A 146 3.39 -3.85 -6.44
CA THR A 146 4.43 -3.00 -5.89
C THR A 146 4.82 -1.91 -6.87
N SER A 147 5.61 -0.97 -6.39
CA SER A 147 6.24 0.09 -7.17
C SER A 147 7.75 -0.13 -7.18
N GLU A 148 8.42 0.43 -8.17
CA GLU A 148 9.87 0.29 -8.36
C GLU A 148 10.65 1.50 -7.81
N ASP A 149 11.90 1.26 -7.39
CA ASP A 149 12.86 2.37 -7.21
C ASP A 149 13.58 2.67 -8.52
N ASP A 150 14.13 3.86 -8.61
CA ASP A 150 14.82 4.37 -9.79
C ASP A 150 15.94 3.43 -10.26
N ALA A 151 15.78 2.87 -11.45
CA ALA A 151 16.69 1.90 -12.06
C ALA A 151 18.14 2.42 -12.21
N THR A 152 18.35 3.74 -12.14
CA THR A 152 19.68 4.34 -12.25
C THR A 152 20.50 4.26 -10.95
N GLY A 153 19.86 3.95 -9.81
CA GLY A 153 20.48 4.02 -8.49
C GLY A 153 21.28 2.79 -8.05
N GLY A 154 21.23 1.68 -8.80
CA GLY A 154 21.90 0.41 -8.46
C GLY A 154 21.42 -0.26 -7.17
N ALA A 155 20.45 0.33 -6.47
CA ALA A 155 19.83 -0.23 -5.27
C ALA A 155 18.81 -1.30 -5.69
N PRO A 156 18.76 -2.45 -5.00
CA PRO A 156 17.80 -3.49 -5.31
C PRO A 156 16.38 -3.05 -4.90
N THR A 157 15.41 -3.23 -5.80
CA THR A 157 13.98 -2.95 -5.55
C THR A 157 13.41 -3.81 -4.41
N MET A 158 13.95 -5.02 -4.23
CA MET A 158 13.57 -5.97 -3.19
C MET A 158 14.65 -6.04 -2.11
N LEU A 159 14.26 -5.95 -0.83
CA LEU A 159 15.20 -6.05 0.29
C LEU A 159 15.70 -7.49 0.55
N GLU A 160 14.89 -8.48 0.18
CA GLU A 160 15.25 -9.89 0.24
C GLU A 160 14.85 -10.57 -1.08
N PRO A 161 15.62 -11.56 -1.56
CA PRO A 161 15.21 -12.37 -2.70
C PRO A 161 13.87 -13.06 -2.44
N LEU A 162 12.95 -12.93 -3.39
CA LEU A 162 11.61 -13.52 -3.33
C LEU A 162 11.34 -14.36 -4.60
N PRO A 163 12.05 -15.50 -4.77
CA PRO A 163 11.88 -16.34 -5.96
C PRO A 163 10.48 -16.95 -6.08
N GLU A 164 9.72 -17.01 -4.99
CA GLU A 164 8.34 -17.50 -4.99
C GLU A 164 7.33 -16.49 -5.58
N ALA A 165 7.69 -15.20 -5.70
CA ALA A 165 6.83 -14.21 -6.36
C ALA A 165 7.04 -14.25 -7.88
N ASP A 166 6.29 -15.12 -8.55
CA ASP A 166 6.29 -15.26 -10.01
C ASP A 166 5.27 -14.36 -10.72
N ALA A 167 4.39 -13.69 -9.97
CA ALA A 167 3.43 -12.69 -10.47
C ALA A 167 3.58 -11.36 -9.72
N ILE A 168 4.47 -10.49 -10.22
CA ILE A 168 4.69 -9.15 -9.70
C ILE A 168 4.13 -8.13 -10.69
N VAL A 169 3.28 -7.23 -10.22
CA VAL A 169 2.73 -6.12 -11.00
C VAL A 169 3.34 -4.83 -10.49
N SER A 170 3.98 -4.08 -11.40
CA SER A 170 4.59 -2.78 -11.09
C SER A 170 3.63 -1.62 -11.34
N THR A 171 3.50 -0.70 -10.39
CA THR A 171 2.80 0.59 -10.54
C THR A 171 3.74 1.73 -10.94
N SER A 172 4.95 1.41 -11.44
CA SER A 172 6.00 2.35 -11.82
C SER A 172 6.78 2.95 -10.64
N PHE A 173 7.56 4.02 -10.91
CA PHE A 173 8.49 4.65 -9.99
C PHE A 173 7.86 5.82 -9.25
N PHE A 174 8.36 6.10 -8.04
CA PHE A 174 7.85 7.24 -7.25
C PHE A 174 8.41 8.59 -7.67
N LYS A 175 9.58 8.63 -8.32
CA LYS A 175 10.27 9.90 -8.60
C LYS A 175 9.61 10.56 -9.79
N THR A 176 8.91 11.65 -9.52
CA THR A 176 8.12 12.35 -10.53
C THR A 176 8.95 12.89 -11.69
N ARG A 177 10.24 13.20 -11.46
CA ARG A 177 11.17 13.58 -12.53
C ARG A 177 11.32 12.47 -13.57
N THR A 178 11.36 11.22 -13.14
CA THR A 178 11.46 10.04 -14.01
C THR A 178 10.16 9.79 -14.76
N LEU A 179 9.02 10.23 -14.21
CA LEU A 179 7.70 10.12 -14.83
C LEU A 179 7.39 11.24 -15.83
N GLU A 180 8.28 12.23 -15.97
CA GLU A 180 8.08 13.42 -16.83
C GLU A 180 6.72 14.10 -16.61
N MET A 181 6.20 14.07 -15.36
CA MET A 181 4.89 14.66 -15.10
C MET A 181 4.93 16.16 -15.34
N ALA A 182 3.96 16.63 -16.13
CA ALA A 182 3.76 18.05 -16.37
C ALA A 182 3.33 18.78 -15.08
N GLU A 183 3.43 20.11 -15.13
CA GLU A 183 2.83 20.96 -14.10
C GLU A 183 1.32 20.70 -14.00
N LEU A 184 0.82 20.71 -12.77
CA LEU A 184 -0.61 20.66 -12.53
C LEU A 184 -1.22 21.99 -12.99
N PRO A 185 -2.31 21.96 -13.77
CA PRO A 185 -2.93 23.18 -14.26
C PRO A 185 -3.52 24.02 -13.10
N ALA A 186 -3.66 25.32 -13.36
CA ALA A 186 -4.36 26.22 -12.45
C ALA A 186 -5.81 25.78 -12.21
N VAL A 187 -6.34 26.06 -11.02
CA VAL A 187 -7.71 25.73 -10.64
C VAL A 187 -8.51 27.00 -10.37
N GLU A 188 -9.78 27.00 -10.76
CA GLU A 188 -10.68 28.15 -10.55
C GLU A 188 -10.97 28.39 -9.05
N ARG A 189 -10.99 27.31 -8.26
CA ARG A 189 -11.36 27.36 -6.85
C ARG A 189 -10.39 26.58 -5.99
N VAL A 190 -9.86 27.24 -4.96
CA VAL A 190 -9.07 26.62 -3.89
C VAL A 190 -9.95 26.41 -2.66
N ILE A 191 -9.96 25.19 -2.15
CA ILE A 191 -10.53 24.86 -0.84
C ILE A 191 -9.38 24.64 0.13
N GLY A 192 -9.35 25.40 1.23
CA GLY A 192 -8.27 25.37 2.22
C GLY A 192 -7.24 26.49 2.03
N HIS A 193 -5.96 26.16 2.19
CA HIS A 193 -4.87 27.14 2.16
C HIS A 193 -4.67 27.74 0.77
N GLN A 194 -4.57 29.07 0.71
CA GLN A 194 -4.40 29.83 -0.54
C GLN A 194 -2.96 29.80 -1.07
N THR A 195 -2.01 29.38 -0.25
CA THR A 195 -0.59 29.28 -0.60
C THR A 195 -0.04 27.92 -0.17
N LYS A 196 0.86 27.36 -0.97
CA LYS A 196 1.49 26.07 -0.70
C LYS A 196 3.02 26.21 -0.70
N PRO A 197 3.72 25.62 0.28
CA PRO A 197 5.16 25.48 0.19
C PRO A 197 5.55 24.42 -0.84
N ILE A 198 6.50 24.76 -1.70
CA ILE A 198 7.07 23.91 -2.74
C ILE A 198 8.59 23.85 -2.59
N GLY A 199 9.22 23.01 -3.43
CA GLY A 199 10.65 22.75 -3.36
C GLY A 199 11.00 21.61 -2.39
N PRO A 200 12.17 20.98 -2.57
CA PRO A 200 12.61 19.85 -1.74
C PRO A 200 12.75 20.23 -0.25
N LEU A 201 13.03 21.50 0.04
CA LEU A 201 13.15 22.05 1.40
C LEU A 201 11.90 22.80 1.87
N ARG A 202 10.83 22.85 1.06
CA ARG A 202 9.59 23.60 1.37
C ARG A 202 9.83 25.09 1.64
N ASP A 203 10.82 25.66 0.96
CA ASP A 203 11.37 27.00 1.17
C ASP A 203 10.73 28.09 0.28
N GLN A 204 9.98 27.70 -0.74
CA GLN A 204 9.27 28.63 -1.63
C GLN A 204 7.74 28.52 -1.44
N LEU A 205 7.05 29.65 -1.29
CA LEU A 205 5.59 29.70 -1.27
C LEU A 205 5.03 30.11 -2.63
N VAL A 206 4.04 29.38 -3.12
CA VAL A 206 3.31 29.70 -4.36
C VAL A 206 1.80 29.77 -4.12
N PRO A 207 1.05 30.57 -4.91
CA PRO A 207 -0.40 30.54 -4.88
C PRO A 207 -0.95 29.16 -5.25
N THR A 208 -1.84 28.61 -4.44
CA THR A 208 -2.43 27.28 -4.67
C THR A 208 -3.36 27.23 -5.88
N ALA A 209 -3.92 28.38 -6.28
CA ALA A 209 -4.78 28.49 -7.46
C ALA A 209 -4.02 28.47 -8.78
N GLY A 210 -2.73 28.84 -8.77
CA GLY A 210 -1.89 28.87 -9.96
C GLY A 210 -1.42 27.48 -10.39
N PRO A 211 -0.69 27.38 -11.53
CA PRO A 211 0.00 26.16 -11.88
C PRO A 211 0.93 25.72 -10.75
N LEU A 212 0.93 24.42 -10.46
CA LEU A 212 1.78 23.86 -9.42
C LEU A 212 2.82 22.93 -10.06
N PRO A 213 4.09 23.02 -9.66
CA PRO A 213 5.07 22.05 -10.10
C PRO A 213 4.64 20.66 -9.62
N PRO A 214 4.99 19.61 -10.38
CA PRO A 214 4.73 18.25 -9.95
C PRO A 214 5.38 18.00 -8.57
N PRO A 215 4.75 17.20 -7.70
CA PRO A 215 5.35 16.87 -6.41
C PRO A 215 6.69 16.16 -6.64
N PRO A 216 7.66 16.25 -5.71
CA PRO A 216 8.96 15.56 -5.87
C PRO A 216 8.81 14.03 -5.91
N ARG A 217 7.73 13.51 -5.33
CA ARG A 217 7.34 12.10 -5.38
C ARG A 217 5.87 11.99 -5.76
N TYR A 218 5.56 11.08 -6.67
CA TYR A 218 4.23 10.72 -7.10
C TYR A 218 4.15 9.19 -7.16
N ASP A 219 3.18 8.60 -6.49
CA ASP A 219 3.01 7.14 -6.44
C ASP A 219 1.58 6.79 -6.83
N ASP A 220 1.41 6.04 -7.92
CA ASP A 220 0.14 5.44 -8.30
C ASP A 220 -0.05 4.07 -7.64
N HIS A 221 0.09 4.05 -6.32
CA HIS A 221 0.31 2.86 -5.51
C HIS A 221 -0.68 1.71 -5.76
N TYR A 222 -1.92 2.04 -6.09
CA TYR A 222 -2.98 1.05 -6.36
C TYR A 222 -3.46 1.05 -7.82
N GLY A 223 -2.86 1.85 -8.72
CA GLY A 223 -3.27 1.93 -10.12
C GLY A 223 -4.55 2.75 -10.36
N PHE A 224 -4.69 3.91 -9.71
CA PHE A 224 -5.75 4.88 -9.96
C PHE A 224 -5.67 5.52 -11.35
N ASN A 225 -4.48 5.60 -11.94
CA ASN A 225 -4.27 6.19 -13.25
C ASN A 225 -4.04 5.13 -14.33
N ARG A 226 -4.10 5.59 -15.59
CA ARG A 226 -3.71 4.81 -16.77
C ARG A 226 -2.26 5.06 -17.18
N LEU A 227 -1.43 5.51 -16.25
CA LEU A 227 0.02 5.68 -16.46
C LEU A 227 0.72 4.31 -16.36
N SER A 228 0.20 3.31 -17.06
CA SER A 228 0.85 2.01 -17.17
C SER A 228 2.05 2.14 -18.11
N CYS A 229 3.26 1.94 -17.58
CA CYS A 229 4.42 1.63 -18.41
C CYS A 229 4.19 0.26 -19.06
N ALA A 230 4.54 0.11 -20.33
CA ALA A 230 4.35 -1.15 -21.06
C ALA A 230 5.18 -2.28 -20.42
N GLU A 231 4.61 -3.49 -20.37
CA GLU A 231 5.33 -4.71 -20.05
C GLU A 231 6.45 -4.93 -21.09
N TYR A 232 7.65 -5.26 -20.62
CA TYR A 232 8.75 -5.81 -21.42
C TYR A 232 8.81 -7.33 -21.26
#